data_AF-A0A959IS81-F1
#
_entry.id   AF-A0A959IS81-F1
#
_cell.length_a   1.000
_cell.length_b   1.000
_cell.length_c   1.000
_cell.angle_alpha   90.00
_cell.angle_beta   90.00
_cell.angle_gamma   90.00
#
_symmetry.space_group_name_H-M   'P 1'
#
loop_
_entity.id
_entity.type
_entity.pdbx_description
1 polymer ?
#
loop_
_entity_poly.entity_id
_entity_poly.type
_entity_poly.pdbx_seq_one_letter_code
_entity_poly.pdbx_strand_id
1 'polypeptide(L)'
;MRTLPFTLFFCLLTAVVSAQTITYAGLVGQYPIQLVVDGYEGQIHQAFYVYTKFDTPIPLEVHHEADKLVLIERDASDQITGRLTIAPYSASATGLKGTWVSGDGNKKLPIELQRLQQYDAFGANSFKTIPLLQVNSLPDRYFVEVLAKEGDGYAYVQHLQIYEKKTDKLLQSFELDCVYREFNSVLIGDYNFDGYSDFSV
;
A
#
# COMPACT_ATOMS: atom_id res chain seq x y z
N MET A 1 -63.90 0.56 -9.82
CA MET A 1 -62.63 -0.03 -9.33
C MET A 1 -61.70 -0.20 -10.52
N ARG A 2 -60.57 0.49 -10.53
CA ARG A 2 -59.51 0.32 -11.54
C ARG A 2 -58.20 0.18 -10.75
N THR A 3 -57.64 -1.02 -10.73
CA THR A 3 -56.35 -1.31 -10.10
C THR A 3 -55.24 -0.93 -11.08
N LEU A 4 -54.41 0.06 -10.72
CA LEU A 4 -53.16 0.33 -11.41
C LEU A 4 -52.12 -0.74 -10.98
N PRO A 5 -51.30 -1.27 -11.90
CA PRO A 5 -50.18 -2.13 -11.53
C PRO A 5 -49.07 -1.27 -10.90
N PHE A 6 -48.65 -1.65 -9.70
CA PHE A 6 -47.49 -1.08 -9.01
C PHE A 6 -46.23 -1.72 -9.60
N THR A 7 -45.60 -1.06 -10.56
CA THR A 7 -44.30 -1.49 -11.08
C THR A 7 -43.23 -1.11 -10.07
N LEU A 8 -42.72 -2.10 -9.33
CA LEU A 8 -41.59 -1.95 -8.40
C LEU A 8 -40.30 -1.74 -9.22
N PHE A 9 -39.82 -0.50 -9.30
CA PHE A 9 -38.53 -0.17 -9.91
C PHE A 9 -37.41 -0.53 -8.93
N PHE A 10 -36.82 -1.71 -9.09
CA PHE A 10 -35.65 -2.14 -8.33
C PHE A 10 -34.40 -1.48 -8.94
N CYS A 11 -34.03 -0.32 -8.41
CA CYS A 11 -32.78 0.34 -8.78
C CYS A 11 -31.62 -0.41 -8.10
N LEU A 12 -31.00 -1.36 -8.78
CA LEU A 12 -29.71 -1.91 -8.37
C LEU A 12 -28.67 -0.79 -8.49
N LEU A 13 -28.44 -0.05 -7.40
CA LEU A 13 -27.17 0.65 -7.24
C LEU A 13 -26.09 -0.42 -7.13
N THR A 14 -25.45 -0.75 -8.24
CA THR A 14 -24.14 -1.38 -8.19
C THR A 14 -23.22 -0.35 -7.56
N ALA A 15 -22.90 -0.50 -6.27
CA ALA A 15 -21.81 0.24 -5.67
C ALA A 15 -20.57 -0.08 -6.53
N VAL A 16 -19.99 0.95 -7.14
CA VAL A 16 -18.74 0.77 -7.88
C VAL A 16 -17.70 0.40 -6.83
N VAL A 17 -17.30 -0.87 -6.87
CA VAL A 17 -16.29 -1.43 -6.00
C VAL A 17 -14.94 -0.96 -6.52
N SER A 18 -14.31 -0.03 -5.81
CA SER A 18 -12.98 0.47 -6.14
C SER A 18 -11.92 -0.24 -5.31
N ALA A 19 -10.92 -0.79 -5.99
CA ALA A 19 -9.64 -1.07 -5.36
C ALA A 19 -8.97 0.28 -5.04
N GLN A 20 -8.34 0.40 -3.88
CA GLN A 20 -7.79 1.64 -3.39
C GLN A 20 -6.43 1.37 -2.79
N THR A 21 -5.45 2.07 -3.32
CA THR A 21 -4.13 2.15 -2.70
C THR A 21 -4.08 3.43 -1.87
N ILE A 22 -3.72 3.29 -0.59
CA ILE A 22 -3.62 4.41 0.35
C ILE A 22 -2.22 4.41 0.97
N THR A 23 -1.62 5.58 1.02
CA THR A 23 -0.37 5.81 1.74
C THR A 23 -0.64 6.65 2.98
N TYR A 24 -0.18 6.17 4.13
CA TYR A 24 -0.15 6.89 5.38
C TYR A 24 1.30 7.16 5.80
N ALA A 25 1.54 8.25 6.52
CA ALA A 25 2.81 8.50 7.18
C ALA A 25 2.60 9.07 8.58
N GLY A 26 3.57 8.83 9.45
CA GLY A 26 3.53 9.28 10.83
C GLY A 26 4.48 8.48 11.68
N LEU A 27 4.09 8.15 12.91
CA LEU A 27 4.99 7.60 13.91
C LEU A 27 4.49 6.26 14.46
N VAL A 28 5.46 5.39 14.76
CA VAL A 28 5.36 4.32 15.76
C VAL A 28 6.25 4.69 16.93
N GLY A 29 5.66 5.17 18.03
CA GLY A 29 6.39 5.81 19.12
C GLY A 29 7.09 7.07 18.64
N GLN A 30 8.42 7.02 18.53
CA GLN A 30 9.25 8.11 17.99
C GLN A 30 9.82 7.80 16.60
N TYR A 31 9.50 6.63 16.04
CA TYR A 31 10.07 6.16 14.79
C TYR A 31 9.16 6.54 13.62
N PRO A 32 9.62 7.38 12.68
CA PRO A 32 8.83 7.71 11.51
C PRO A 32 8.67 6.49 10.60
N ILE A 33 7.44 6.32 10.12
CA ILE A 33 7.08 5.28 9.17
C ILE A 33 6.25 5.82 8.03
N GLN A 34 6.28 5.09 6.91
CA GLN A 34 5.28 5.14 5.86
C GLN A 34 4.60 3.78 5.79
N LEU A 35 3.26 3.76 5.80
CA LEU A 35 2.44 2.56 5.64
C LEU A 35 1.73 2.67 4.29
N VAL A 36 1.90 1.67 3.44
CA VAL A 36 1.20 1.56 2.16
C VAL A 36 0.25 0.37 2.24
N VAL A 37 -1.01 0.60 1.92
CA VAL A 37 -2.05 -0.44 1.93
C VAL A 37 -2.73 -0.47 0.58
N ASP A 38 -3.07 -1.67 0.13
CA ASP A 38 -3.90 -1.92 -1.03
C ASP A 38 -5.08 -2.80 -0.64
N GLY A 39 -6.26 -2.43 -1.12
CA GLY A 39 -7.51 -3.00 -0.65
C GLY A 39 -8.66 -2.80 -1.62
N TYR A 40 -9.74 -3.56 -1.46
CA TYR A 40 -11.01 -3.33 -2.16
C TYR A 40 -12.18 -3.41 -1.16
N GLU A 41 -13.29 -2.72 -1.42
CA GLU A 41 -14.49 -2.72 -0.55
C GLU A 41 -14.22 -2.34 0.93
N GLY A 42 -13.19 -1.52 1.16
CA GLY A 42 -12.79 -1.11 2.50
C GLY A 42 -12.10 -2.22 3.31
N GLN A 43 -11.76 -3.34 2.68
CA GLN A 43 -10.88 -4.37 3.21
C GLN A 43 -9.48 -4.16 2.62
N ILE A 44 -8.47 -4.20 3.49
CA ILE A 44 -7.06 -4.22 3.09
C ILE A 44 -6.67 -5.67 2.82
N HIS A 45 -6.05 -5.93 1.67
CA HIS A 45 -5.55 -7.27 1.29
C HIS A 45 -4.04 -7.36 1.37
N GLN A 46 -3.36 -6.27 1.00
CA GLN A 46 -1.90 -6.19 1.03
C GLN A 46 -1.49 -4.93 1.77
N ALA A 47 -0.45 -5.05 2.59
CA ALA A 47 0.11 -3.92 3.29
C ALA A 47 1.61 -4.15 3.47
N PHE A 48 2.35 -3.05 3.47
CA PHE A 48 3.71 -3.03 3.96
C PHE A 48 3.98 -1.67 4.58
N TYR A 49 4.97 -1.62 5.46
CA TYR A 49 5.43 -0.36 6.02
C TYR A 49 6.95 -0.26 5.98
N VAL A 50 7.44 0.96 6.08
CA VAL A 50 8.86 1.27 6.00
C VAL A 50 9.18 2.18 7.17
N TYR A 51 10.18 1.80 7.96
CA TYR A 51 10.84 2.76 8.84
C TYR A 51 11.71 3.66 7.98
N THR A 52 11.36 4.96 7.89
CA THR A 52 12.02 5.90 6.96
C THR A 52 13.49 6.17 7.30
N LYS A 53 13.97 5.69 8.45
CA LYS A 53 15.40 5.69 8.79
C LYS A 53 16.20 4.63 8.03
N PHE A 54 15.54 3.54 7.62
CA PHE A 54 16.18 2.36 7.04
C PHE A 54 15.75 2.09 5.60
N ASP A 55 14.61 2.63 5.17
CA ASP A 55 14.03 2.50 3.82
C ASP A 55 13.96 1.06 3.32
N THR A 56 13.74 0.14 4.25
CA THR A 56 13.51 -1.27 3.94
C THR A 56 12.05 -1.56 4.18
N PRO A 57 11.27 -1.81 3.11
CA PRO A 57 9.88 -2.21 3.25
C PRO A 57 9.76 -3.55 3.96
N ILE A 58 8.77 -3.64 4.82
CA ILE A 58 8.45 -4.84 5.59
C ILE A 58 7.01 -5.21 5.24
N PRO A 59 6.79 -6.33 4.52
CA PRO A 59 5.45 -6.81 4.22
C PRO A 59 4.73 -7.18 5.51
N LEU A 60 3.41 -6.99 5.52
CA LEU A 60 2.56 -7.23 6.66
C LEU A 60 1.48 -8.25 6.33
N GLU A 61 1.30 -9.23 7.21
CA GLU A 61 0.12 -10.08 7.19
C GLU A 61 -1.08 -9.28 7.74
N VAL A 62 -2.21 -9.34 7.03
CA VAL A 62 -3.38 -8.49 7.30
C VAL A 62 -4.53 -9.31 7.88
N HIS A 63 -5.06 -8.88 9.03
CA HIS A 63 -6.27 -9.43 9.62
C HIS A 63 -7.28 -8.33 9.95
N HIS A 64 -8.52 -8.54 9.52
CA HIS A 64 -9.65 -7.70 9.87
C HIS A 64 -10.41 -8.30 11.05
N GLU A 65 -10.61 -7.49 12.08
CA GLU A 65 -11.53 -7.75 13.18
C GLU A 65 -12.65 -6.70 13.14
N ALA A 66 -13.77 -6.93 13.83
CA ALA A 66 -15.00 -6.14 13.68
C ALA A 66 -14.79 -4.60 13.68
N ASP A 67 -13.94 -4.09 14.57
CA ASP A 67 -13.61 -2.67 14.69
C ASP A 67 -12.10 -2.37 14.58
N LYS A 68 -11.29 -3.35 14.16
CA LYS A 68 -9.82 -3.25 14.18
C LYS A 68 -9.18 -3.81 12.93
N LEU A 69 -8.05 -3.23 12.60
CA LEU A 69 -7.10 -3.79 11.64
C LEU A 69 -5.86 -4.24 12.40
N VAL A 70 -5.51 -5.51 12.28
CA VAL A 70 -4.29 -6.08 12.85
C VAL A 70 -3.33 -6.39 11.70
N LEU A 71 -2.15 -5.78 11.75
CA LEU A 71 -1.06 -6.00 10.80
C LEU A 71 0.11 -6.66 11.53
N ILE A 72 0.57 -7.80 11.01
CA ILE A 72 1.61 -8.60 11.66
C ILE A 72 2.91 -8.51 10.85
N GLU A 73 3.98 -8.14 11.56
CA GLU A 73 5.35 -8.07 11.06
C GLU A 73 6.05 -9.40 11.35
N ARG A 74 6.73 -9.95 10.35
CA ARG A 74 7.48 -11.21 10.47
C ARG A 74 8.90 -11.07 9.93
N ASP A 75 9.83 -11.80 10.53
CA ASP A 75 11.19 -11.92 10.02
C ASP A 75 11.33 -13.00 8.93
N ALA A 76 12.54 -13.14 8.38
CA ALA A 76 12.84 -14.13 7.35
C ALA A 76 12.69 -15.60 7.81
N SER A 77 12.57 -15.85 9.12
CA SER A 77 12.30 -17.17 9.72
C SER A 77 10.82 -17.35 10.08
N ASP A 78 9.94 -16.48 9.56
CA ASP A 78 8.49 -16.46 9.81
C ASP A 78 8.10 -16.14 11.28
N GLN A 79 9.05 -15.67 12.09
CA GLN A 79 8.77 -15.31 13.47
C GLN A 79 8.15 -13.93 13.57
N ILE A 80 7.14 -13.79 14.41
CA ILE A 80 6.47 -12.50 14.62
C ILE A 80 7.40 -11.55 15.38
N THR A 81 7.76 -10.44 14.76
CA THR A 81 8.61 -9.40 15.35
C THR A 81 7.81 -8.22 15.87
N GLY A 82 6.58 -8.02 15.35
CA GLY A 82 5.73 -6.89 15.68
C GLY A 82 4.27 -7.14 15.33
N ARG A 83 3.37 -6.48 16.06
CA ARG A 83 1.93 -6.44 15.77
C ARG A 83 1.44 -5.00 15.87
N LEU A 84 0.90 -4.47 14.78
CA LEU A 84 0.25 -3.17 14.73
C LEU A 84 -1.26 -3.40 14.84
N THR A 85 -1.89 -2.85 15.86
CA THR A 85 -3.35 -2.87 16.00
C THR A 85 -3.89 -1.46 15.85
N ILE A 86 -4.65 -1.21 14.80
CA ILE A 86 -5.36 0.04 14.54
C ILE A 86 -6.79 -0.11 15.02
N ALA A 87 -7.23 0.77 15.93
CA ALA A 87 -8.57 0.73 16.51
C ALA A 87 -9.01 2.14 16.97
N PRO A 88 -10.19 2.62 16.55
CA PRO A 88 -11.09 2.02 15.56
C PRO A 88 -10.49 2.09 14.15
N TYR A 89 -10.69 1.05 13.35
CA TYR A 89 -10.35 1.07 11.92
C TYR A 89 -11.55 1.51 11.05
N SER A 90 -11.27 2.35 10.06
CA SER A 90 -12.19 2.70 8.99
C SER A 90 -11.39 2.97 7.72
N ALA A 91 -11.82 2.37 6.59
CA ALA A 91 -11.20 2.59 5.29
C ALA A 91 -11.28 4.06 4.81
N SER A 92 -12.23 4.85 5.32
CA SER A 92 -12.37 6.26 4.99
C SER A 92 -11.54 7.19 5.88
N ALA A 93 -10.88 6.65 6.91
CA ALA A 93 -10.17 7.45 7.90
C ALA A 93 -8.99 8.21 7.27
N THR A 94 -8.94 9.52 7.54
CA THR A 94 -7.82 10.39 7.16
C THR A 94 -6.61 10.21 8.07
N GLY A 95 -6.80 9.63 9.26
CA GLY A 95 -5.71 9.30 10.17
C GLY A 95 -5.98 8.00 10.90
N LEU A 96 -4.91 7.27 11.21
CA LEU A 96 -4.96 6.00 11.91
C LEU A 96 -4.30 6.16 13.28
N LYS A 97 -4.94 5.60 14.30
CA LYS A 97 -4.39 5.51 15.65
C LYS A 97 -4.39 4.06 16.12
N GLY A 98 -3.38 3.69 16.89
CA GLY A 98 -3.23 2.31 17.30
C GLY A 98 -2.08 2.06 18.26
N THR A 99 -1.69 0.81 18.36
CA THR A 99 -0.55 0.36 19.17
C THR A 99 0.28 -0.65 18.39
N TRP A 100 1.59 -0.46 18.37
CA TRP A 100 2.55 -1.48 17.97
C TRP A 100 3.01 -2.23 19.22
N VAL A 101 3.07 -3.55 19.15
CA VAL A 101 3.57 -4.43 20.22
C VAL A 101 4.67 -5.31 19.66
N SER A 102 5.79 -5.45 20.38
CA SER A 102 6.89 -6.33 19.97
C SER A 102 6.46 -7.80 19.96
N GLY A 103 7.19 -8.62 19.20
CA GLY A 103 6.95 -10.06 19.08
C GLY A 103 6.88 -10.79 20.43
N ASP A 104 7.74 -10.38 21.37
CA ASP A 104 7.80 -10.89 22.74
C ASP A 104 6.78 -10.25 23.71
N GLY A 105 6.03 -9.23 23.26
CA GLY A 105 5.04 -8.52 24.05
C GLY A 105 5.58 -7.47 25.05
N ASN A 106 6.91 -7.35 25.19
CA ASN A 106 7.54 -6.53 26.23
C ASN A 106 7.51 -5.03 25.94
N LYS A 107 7.41 -4.65 24.66
CA LYS A 107 7.42 -3.26 24.23
C LYS A 107 6.11 -2.91 23.55
N LYS A 108 5.56 -1.74 23.92
CA LYS A 108 4.37 -1.17 23.31
C LYS A 108 4.64 0.27 22.92
N LEU A 109 4.28 0.65 21.70
CA LEU A 109 4.47 2.00 21.17
C LEU A 109 3.15 2.51 20.58
N PRO A 110 2.78 3.78 20.80
CA PRO A 110 1.60 4.37 20.15
C PRO A 110 1.83 4.47 18.63
N ILE A 111 0.76 4.31 17.86
CA ILE A 111 0.76 4.53 16.41
C ILE A 111 -0.09 5.77 16.14
N GLU A 112 0.45 6.71 15.38
CA GLU A 112 -0.27 7.89 14.89
C GLU A 112 0.13 8.16 13.44
N LEU A 113 -0.78 7.93 12.51
CA LEU A 113 -0.54 8.10 11.07
C LEU A 113 -1.58 9.03 10.45
N GLN A 114 -1.17 9.75 9.42
CA GLN A 114 -2.01 10.61 8.59
C GLN A 114 -1.94 10.15 7.13
N ARG A 115 -3.08 10.17 6.44
CA ARG A 115 -3.17 9.81 5.02
C ARG A 115 -2.45 10.87 4.21
N LEU A 116 -1.44 10.46 3.47
CA LEU A 116 -0.70 11.31 2.54
C LEU A 116 -1.41 11.37 1.17
N GLN A 117 -1.79 10.21 0.66
CA GLN A 117 -2.41 10.08 -0.66
C GLN A 117 -3.30 8.84 -0.72
N GLN A 118 -4.23 8.88 -1.65
CA GLN A 118 -5.13 7.79 -1.98
C GLN A 118 -5.48 7.88 -3.46
N TYR A 119 -5.48 6.75 -4.15
CA TYR A 119 -5.89 6.66 -5.54
C TYR A 119 -6.53 5.31 -5.82
N ASP A 120 -7.24 5.24 -6.94
CA ASP A 120 -7.84 4.03 -7.45
C ASP A 120 -7.35 3.82 -8.88
N ALA A 121 -6.43 2.87 -9.03
CA ALA A 121 -5.83 2.51 -10.30
C ALA A 121 -6.88 2.00 -11.33
N PHE A 122 -8.02 1.47 -10.86
CA PHE A 122 -9.03 0.81 -11.68
C PHE A 122 -10.38 1.54 -11.75
N GLY A 123 -10.54 2.64 -11.01
CA GLY A 123 -11.76 3.45 -10.98
C GLY A 123 -11.92 4.45 -12.12
N ALA A 124 -12.89 5.36 -12.02
CA ALA A 124 -13.13 6.36 -13.06
C ALA A 124 -12.30 7.65 -12.91
N ASN A 125 -11.61 7.83 -11.79
CA ASN A 125 -10.93 9.09 -11.48
C ASN A 125 -9.52 9.13 -12.07
N SER A 126 -9.18 10.26 -12.68
CA SER A 126 -7.83 10.57 -13.14
C SER A 126 -6.92 10.99 -11.99
N PHE A 127 -5.62 10.73 -12.13
CA PHE A 127 -4.59 11.24 -11.25
C PHE A 127 -3.28 11.41 -12.02
N LYS A 128 -2.42 12.31 -11.55
CA LYS A 128 -1.13 12.56 -12.17
C LYS A 128 -0.03 12.43 -11.13
N THR A 129 1.04 11.74 -11.51
CA THR A 129 2.31 11.72 -10.77
C THR A 129 2.15 11.28 -9.31
N ILE A 130 1.66 10.05 -9.13
CA ILE A 130 1.56 9.42 -7.82
C ILE A 130 2.78 8.51 -7.60
N PRO A 131 3.69 8.84 -6.66
CA PRO A 131 4.76 7.93 -6.30
C PRO A 131 4.20 6.77 -5.47
N LEU A 132 4.45 5.55 -5.92
CA LEU A 132 4.14 4.31 -5.24
C LEU A 132 5.44 3.60 -4.88
N LEU A 133 5.77 3.60 -3.59
CA LEU A 133 6.84 2.78 -3.05
C LEU A 133 6.51 1.30 -3.28
N GLN A 134 7.52 0.50 -3.60
CA GLN A 134 7.39 -0.93 -3.83
C GLN A 134 7.88 -1.72 -2.62
N VAL A 135 7.25 -2.86 -2.33
CA VAL A 135 7.65 -3.71 -1.19
C VAL A 135 9.02 -4.38 -1.41
N ASN A 136 9.34 -4.75 -2.65
CA ASN A 136 10.62 -5.36 -2.96
C ASN A 136 11.70 -4.29 -3.03
N SER A 137 12.89 -4.61 -2.53
CA SER A 137 14.04 -3.70 -2.48
C SER A 137 15.35 -4.47 -2.52
N LEU A 138 16.43 -3.79 -2.90
CA LEU A 138 17.79 -4.30 -2.81
C LEU A 138 18.42 -3.93 -1.45
N PRO A 139 19.57 -4.50 -1.06
CA PRO A 139 20.19 -4.20 0.23
C PRO A 139 20.45 -2.71 0.48
N ASP A 140 20.83 -1.96 -0.56
CA ASP A 140 21.20 -0.55 -0.54
C ASP A 140 20.21 0.37 -1.27
N ARG A 141 19.18 -0.19 -1.92
CA ARG A 141 18.28 0.58 -2.81
C ARG A 141 16.82 0.19 -2.66
N TYR A 142 15.92 1.14 -2.91
CA TYR A 142 14.49 0.89 -3.00
C TYR A 142 13.91 1.44 -4.31
N PHE A 143 12.72 0.97 -4.66
CA PHE A 143 12.06 1.27 -5.92
C PHE A 143 10.78 2.06 -5.69
N VAL A 144 10.53 3.04 -6.55
CA VAL A 144 9.30 3.82 -6.58
C VAL A 144 8.79 3.82 -8.01
N GLU A 145 7.57 3.36 -8.21
CA GLU A 145 6.85 3.56 -9.46
C GLU A 145 6.13 4.91 -9.42
N VAL A 146 6.21 5.69 -10.50
CA VAL A 146 5.47 6.94 -10.63
C VAL A 146 4.28 6.70 -11.54
N LEU A 147 3.08 6.71 -10.97
CA LEU A 147 1.84 6.35 -11.66
C LEU A 147 1.09 7.58 -12.17
N ALA A 148 0.41 7.40 -13.30
CA ALA A 148 -0.56 8.36 -13.81
C ALA A 148 -1.76 7.67 -14.44
N LYS A 149 -2.85 8.41 -14.61
CA LYS A 149 -4.09 7.95 -15.22
C LYS A 149 -4.88 9.12 -15.79
N GLU A 150 -5.41 8.92 -16.99
CA GLU A 150 -6.25 9.90 -17.69
C GLU A 150 -7.64 9.32 -17.97
N GLY A 151 -8.68 10.08 -17.62
CA GLY A 151 -10.07 9.65 -17.74
C GLY A 151 -10.37 8.38 -16.94
N ASP A 152 -11.18 7.53 -17.56
CA ASP A 152 -11.59 6.19 -17.12
C ASP A 152 -10.65 5.08 -17.63
N GLY A 153 -9.52 5.44 -18.25
CA GLY A 153 -8.52 4.50 -18.75
C GLY A 153 -7.77 3.77 -17.64
N TYR A 154 -6.89 2.84 -18.02
CA TYR A 154 -6.02 2.17 -17.05
C TYR A 154 -4.95 3.12 -16.50
N ALA A 155 -4.60 2.96 -15.23
CA ALA A 155 -3.38 3.54 -14.71
C ALA A 155 -2.16 2.99 -15.46
N TYR A 156 -1.12 3.81 -15.61
CA TYR A 156 0.14 3.45 -16.25
C TYR A 156 1.32 3.94 -15.41
N VAL A 157 2.45 3.26 -15.55
CA VAL A 157 3.71 3.63 -14.90
C VAL A 157 4.46 4.58 -15.83
N GLN A 158 4.65 5.83 -15.41
CA GLN A 158 5.44 6.83 -16.15
C GLN A 158 6.94 6.58 -15.98
N HIS A 159 7.33 6.27 -14.74
CA HIS A 159 8.72 6.05 -14.39
C HIS A 159 8.88 4.94 -13.36
N LEU A 160 9.98 4.19 -13.47
CA LEU A 160 10.55 3.46 -12.35
C LEU A 160 11.77 4.23 -11.83
N GLN A 161 11.73 4.62 -10.57
CA GLN A 161 12.78 5.36 -9.90
C GLN A 161 13.49 4.46 -8.89
N ILE A 162 14.82 4.54 -8.86
CA ILE A 162 15.68 3.80 -7.95
C ILE A 162 16.40 4.78 -7.05
N TYR A 163 16.23 4.58 -5.74
CA TYR A 163 16.78 5.45 -4.71
C TYR A 163 17.77 4.70 -3.83
N GLU A 164 18.80 5.41 -3.36
CA GLU A 164 19.68 4.94 -2.29
C GLU A 164 18.94 5.00 -0.95
N LYS A 165 18.93 3.89 -0.19
CA LYS A 165 18.34 3.84 1.15
C LYS A 165 19.07 4.80 2.10
N LYS A 166 18.35 5.35 3.08
CA LYS A 166 18.80 6.28 4.14
C LYS A 166 19.09 7.70 3.68
N THR A 167 19.51 7.90 2.43
CA THR A 167 19.81 9.23 1.88
C THR A 167 18.70 9.76 0.99
N ASP A 168 17.80 8.88 0.55
CA ASP A 168 16.75 9.17 -0.45
C ASP A 168 17.31 9.79 -1.73
N LYS A 169 18.57 9.51 -2.04
CA LYS A 169 19.21 10.00 -3.25
C LYS A 169 18.71 9.22 -4.45
N LEU A 170 18.05 9.90 -5.39
CA LEU A 170 17.70 9.32 -6.68
C LEU A 170 18.99 8.90 -7.43
N LEU A 171 19.13 7.61 -7.69
CA LEU A 171 20.26 7.03 -8.41
C LEU A 171 19.97 6.91 -9.90
N GLN A 172 18.75 6.48 -10.23
CA GLN A 172 18.33 6.21 -11.60
C GLN A 172 16.83 6.38 -11.77
N SER A 173 16.41 6.77 -12.98
CA SER A 173 15.01 6.83 -13.38
C SER A 173 14.89 6.27 -14.79
N PHE A 174 13.99 5.32 -14.98
CA PHE A 174 13.63 4.79 -16.29
C PHE A 174 12.26 5.32 -16.67
N GLU A 175 12.11 5.85 -17.86
CA GLU A 175 10.80 6.13 -18.43
C GLU A 175 10.17 4.82 -18.90
N LEU A 176 8.93 4.59 -18.49
CA LEU A 176 8.15 3.42 -18.83
C LEU A 176 6.86 3.89 -19.50
N ASP A 177 6.36 3.06 -20.41
CA ASP A 177 5.04 3.22 -21.02
C ASP A 177 4.33 1.86 -20.95
N CYS A 178 4.00 1.47 -19.72
CA CYS A 178 3.33 0.20 -19.44
C CYS A 178 2.12 0.40 -18.54
N VAL A 179 1.11 -0.43 -18.74
CA VAL A 179 -0.10 -0.45 -17.93
C VAL A 179 0.24 -0.98 -16.54
N TYR A 180 -0.19 -0.27 -15.50
CA TYR A 180 -0.12 -0.72 -14.12
C TYR A 180 -1.14 -1.85 -13.91
N ARG A 181 -0.67 -3.05 -13.57
CA ARG A 181 -1.52 -4.24 -13.45
C ARG A 181 -1.85 -4.64 -12.01
N GLU A 182 -0.90 -4.51 -11.10
CA GLU A 182 -1.05 -4.98 -9.73
C GLU A 182 -0.18 -4.20 -8.75
N PHE A 183 -0.55 -4.27 -7.47
CA PHE A 183 0.23 -3.71 -6.38
C PHE A 183 1.51 -4.52 -6.17
N ASN A 184 2.64 -3.81 -6.01
CA ASN A 184 3.99 -4.39 -5.91
C ASN A 184 4.45 -5.19 -7.15
N SER A 185 4.41 -4.57 -8.32
CA SER A 185 4.85 -5.16 -9.60
C SER A 185 6.36 -5.31 -9.75
N VAL A 186 7.17 -4.62 -8.94
CA VAL A 186 8.63 -4.79 -9.00
C VAL A 186 9.05 -6.10 -8.34
N LEU A 187 9.74 -6.96 -9.09
CA LEU A 187 10.28 -8.24 -8.62
C LEU A 187 11.81 -8.22 -8.61
N ILE A 188 12.42 -8.93 -7.67
CA ILE A 188 13.87 -9.07 -7.54
C ILE A 188 14.27 -10.52 -7.75
N GLY A 189 15.29 -10.74 -8.56
CA GLY A 189 15.81 -12.06 -8.89
C GLY A 189 17.10 -11.97 -9.68
N ASP A 190 17.81 -13.07 -9.85
CA ASP A 190 18.95 -13.16 -10.77
C ASP A 190 18.41 -13.60 -12.13
N TYR A 191 18.08 -12.63 -13.00
CA TYR A 191 17.39 -12.90 -14.26
C TYR A 191 18.36 -13.22 -15.40
N ASN A 192 19.60 -12.77 -15.30
CA ASN A 192 20.64 -13.01 -16.29
C ASN A 192 21.61 -14.16 -15.90
N PHE A 193 21.43 -14.75 -14.71
CA PHE A 193 22.21 -15.86 -14.15
C PHE A 193 23.69 -15.53 -13.89
N ASP A 194 24.00 -14.27 -13.57
CA ASP A 194 25.36 -13.81 -13.29
C ASP A 194 25.73 -13.83 -11.78
N GLY A 195 24.79 -14.25 -10.93
CA GLY A 195 24.96 -14.31 -9.48
C GLY A 195 24.68 -12.99 -8.75
N TYR A 196 24.26 -11.93 -9.46
CA TYR A 196 23.82 -10.67 -8.88
C TYR A 196 22.30 -10.51 -8.99
N SER A 197 21.71 -9.76 -8.06
CA SER A 197 20.28 -9.48 -8.10
C SER A 197 19.96 -8.39 -9.12
N ASP A 198 19.11 -8.73 -10.07
CA ASP A 198 18.42 -7.85 -11.00
C ASP A 198 17.03 -7.46 -10.47
N PHE A 199 16.31 -6.64 -11.25
CA PHE A 199 14.90 -6.36 -11.04
C PHE A 199 14.10 -6.48 -12.34
N SER A 200 12.80 -6.75 -12.22
CA SER A 200 11.83 -6.67 -13.31
C SER A 200 10.62 -5.85 -12.87
N VAL A 201 9.94 -5.25 -13.83
CA VAL A 201 8.73 -4.44 -13.68
C VAL A 201 7.73 -4.80 -14.77
#